data_AF-E7RCL8-F1
#
_entry.id   AF-E7RCL8-F1
#
_cell.length_a   1.000
_cell.length_b   1.000
_cell.length_c   1.000
_cell.angle_alpha   90.00
_cell.angle_beta   90.00
_cell.angle_gamma   90.00
#
_symmetry.space_group_name_H-M   'P 1'
#
loop_
_entity.id
_entity.type
_entity.pdbx_description
1 polymer ?
#
loop_
_entity_poly.entity_id
_entity_poly.type
_entity_poly.pdbx_seq_one_letter_code
_entity_poly.pdbx_strand_id
1 'polypeptide(L)' 'MIEVIVQNEQEAVEAEKLGAGRLELVSSINEGGLTPSFETIKQVLNSVAIPVQE' A
#
# COMPACT_ATOMS: atom_id res chain seq x y z
N MET A 1 5.07 1.18 15.85
CA MET A 1 4.87 0.69 14.47
C MET A 1 4.15 1.78 13.72
N ILE A 2 4.65 2.20 12.55
CA ILE A 2 4.02 3.23 11.72
C ILE A 2 3.27 2.55 10.58
N GLU A 3 2.04 2.97 10.33
CA GLU A 3 1.24 2.61 9.16
C GLU A 3 1.29 3.74 8.13
N VAL A 4 1.42 3.40 6.86
CA VAL A 4 1.50 4.36 5.75
C VAL A 4 0.46 4.01 4.69
N ILE A 5 -0.31 5.01 4.26
CA ILE A 5 -1.24 4.89 3.14
C ILE A 5 -0.47 4.99 1.84
N VAL A 6 -0.68 4.05 0.93
CA VAL A 6 -0.06 3.99 -0.39
C VAL A 6 -1.12 3.72 -1.45
N GLN A 7 -0.86 4.11 -2.70
CA GLN A 7 -1.79 3.94 -3.82
C GLN A 7 -1.29 2.98 -4.91
N ASN A 8 -0.02 2.57 -4.85
CA ASN A 8 0.61 1.75 -5.88
C ASN A 8 1.85 1.01 -5.34
N GLU A 9 2.41 0.13 -6.18
CA GLU A 9 3.61 -0.67 -5.90
C GLU A 9 4.83 0.18 -5.51
N GLN A 10 5.06 1.28 -6.24
CA GLN A 10 6.24 2.11 -6.04
C GLN A 10 6.23 2.76 -4.65
N GLU A 11 5.08 3.33 -4.26
CA GLU A 11 4.87 3.91 -2.93
C GLU A 11 4.99 2.85 -1.83
N ALA A 12 4.45 1.64 -2.05
CA ALA A 12 4.55 0.54 -1.09
C ALA A 12 6.01 0.15 -0.81
N VAL A 13 6.80 -0.03 -1.87
CA VAL A 13 8.23 -0.38 -1.77
C VAL A 13 9.03 0.74 -1.11
N GLU A 14 8.72 2.01 -1.41
CA GLU A 14 9.39 3.16 -0.80
C GLU A 14 9.06 3.28 0.69
N ALA A 15 7.79 3.14 1.06
CA ALA A 15 7.34 3.17 2.45
C ALA A 15 8.02 2.07 3.28
N GLU A 16 8.12 0.84 2.76
CA GLU A 16 8.84 -0.25 3.41
C GLU A 16 10.32 0.09 3.64
N LYS A 17 11.01 0.61 2.60
CA LYS A 17 12.43 1.02 2.70
C LYS A 17 12.65 2.14 3.73
N LEU A 18 11.68 3.01 3.92
CA LEU A 18 11.72 4.11 4.89
C LEU A 18 11.31 3.67 6.31
N GLY A 19 10.97 2.39 6.51
CA GLY A 19 10.69 1.81 7.82
C GLY A 19 9.22 1.80 8.21
N ALA A 20 8.29 1.85 7.25
CA ALA A 20 6.89 1.53 7.51
C ALA A 20 6.78 0.10 8.08
N GLY A 21 5.94 -0.06 9.10
CA GLY A 21 5.68 -1.38 9.70
C GLY A 21 4.46 -2.08 9.11
N ARG A 22 3.58 -1.33 8.45
CA ARG A 22 2.35 -1.81 7.79
C ARG A 22 1.95 -0.81 6.69
N LEU A 23 1.27 -1.30 5.67
CA LEU A 23 0.69 -0.48 4.61
C LEU A 23 -0.83 -0.60 4.59
N GLU A 24 -1.51 0.51 4.34
CA GLU A 24 -2.91 0.57 3.93
C GLU A 24 -2.94 0.92 2.44
N LEU A 25 -3.44 0.02 1.60
CA LEU A 25 -3.47 0.18 0.16
C LEU A 25 -4.85 0.65 -0.28
N VAL A 26 -4.93 1.88 -0.79
CA VAL A 26 -6.18 2.48 -1.26
C VAL A 26 -6.06 2.97 -2.70
N SER A 27 -7.19 3.19 -3.35
CA SER A 27 -7.29 4.00 -4.57
C SER A 27 -8.01 5.32 -4.27
N SER A 28 -7.91 6.30 -5.16
CA SER A 28 -8.60 7.59 -5.03
C SER A 28 -8.51 8.20 -3.62
N ILE A 29 -7.31 8.45 -3.11
CA ILE A 29 -7.12 8.95 -1.73
C ILE A 29 -7.91 10.24 -1.43
N ASN A 30 -8.14 11.08 -2.44
CA ASN A 30 -8.92 12.32 -2.33
C ASN A 30 -10.43 12.08 -2.13
N GLU A 31 -10.92 10.86 -2.38
CA GLU A 31 -12.31 10.44 -2.18
C GLU A 31 -12.49 9.66 -0.86
N GLY A 32 -11.49 9.68 0.02
CA GLY A 32 -11.50 8.98 1.30
C GLY A 32 -10.91 7.57 1.26
N GLY A 33 -10.28 7.18 0.14
CA GLY A 33 -9.78 5.84 -0.06
C GLY A 33 -10.88 4.89 -0.51
N LEU A 34 -10.73 4.32 -1.70
CA LEU A 34 -11.61 3.33 -2.29
C LEU A 34 -10.85 2.02 -2.51
N THR A 35 -11.59 0.94 -2.68
CA THR A 35 -11.01 -0.36 -2.99
C THR A 35 -10.18 -0.33 -4.27
N PRO A 36 -8.86 -0.61 -4.21
CA PRO A 36 -8.01 -0.67 -5.39
C PRO A 36 -8.41 -1.81 -6.33
N SER A 37 -7.89 -1.75 -7.56
CA SER A 37 -8.09 -2.87 -8.50
C SER A 37 -7.40 -4.13 -7.98
N PHE A 38 -7.97 -5.30 -8.32
CA PHE A 38 -7.37 -6.60 -7.98
C PHE A 38 -5.93 -6.73 -8.50
N GLU A 39 -5.64 -6.15 -9.67
CA GLU A 39 -4.28 -6.13 -10.23
C GLU A 39 -3.32 -5.33 -9.36
N THR A 40 -3.72 -4.13 -8.92
CA THR A 40 -2.94 -3.27 -8.02
C THR A 40 -2.65 -3.98 -6.70
N ILE A 41 -3.67 -4.61 -6.10
CA ILE A 41 -3.52 -5.40 -4.87
C ILE A 41 -2.48 -6.49 -5.08
N LYS A 42 -2.60 -7.28 -6.16
CA LYS A 42 -1.68 -8.36 -6.47
C LYS A 42 -0.24 -7.87 -6.70
N GLN A 43 -0.07 -6.75 -7.39
CA GLN A 43 1.26 -6.15 -7.60
C GLN A 43 1.90 -5.75 -6.26
N VAL A 44 1.16 -5.02 -5.42
CA VAL A 44 1.64 -4.57 -4.11
C VAL A 44 2.00 -5.75 -3.22
N LEU A 45 1.12 -6.75 -3.08
CA LEU A 45 1.37 -7.93 -2.24
C LEU A 45 2.61 -8.74 -2.69
N ASN A 46 3.00 -8.68 -3.96
CA ASN A 46 4.21 -9.34 -4.46
C ASN A 46 5.48 -8.50 -4.33
N SER A 47 5.36 -7.21 -3.97
CA SER A 47 6.46 -6.24 -3.99
C SER A 47 7.06 -5.93 -2.61
N VAL A 48 6.31 -6.19 -1.53
CA VAL A 48 6.70 -5.89 -0.15
C VAL A 48 6.58 -7.12 0.75
N ALA A 49 7.33 -7.14 1.85
CA ALA A 49 7.29 -8.21 2.84
C ALA A 49 6.48 -7.83 4.09
N ILE A 50 6.27 -6.54 4.34
CA ILE A 50 5.45 -6.05 5.46
C ILE A 50 3.94 -6.28 5.20
N PRO A 51 3.13 -6.40 6.28
CA PRO A 51 1.69 -6.58 6.13
C PRO A 51 1.03 -5.45 5.36
N VAL A 52 0.08 -5.81 4.50
CA VAL A 52 -0.74 -4.88 3.70
C VAL A 52 -2.20 -5.14 4.04
N GLN A 53 -2.93 -4.06 4.30
CA GLN A 53 -4.38 -4.05 4.46
C GLN A 53 -5.00 -3.28 3.30
N GLU A 54 -6.17 -3.73 2.85
CA GLU A 54 -7.06 -2.98 1.96
C GLU A 54 -8.19 -2.34 2.76
#